data_AF-A0A350X364-F1
#
_entry.id   AF-A0A350X364-F1
#
_cell.length_a   1.000
_cell.length_b   1.000
_cell.length_c   1.000
_cell.angle_alpha   90.00
_cell.angle_beta   90.00
_cell.angle_gamma   90.00
#
_symmetry.space_group_name_H-M   'P 1'
#
loop_
_entity.id
_entity.type
_entity.pdbx_description
1 polymer ?
#
loop_
_entity_poly.entity_id
_entity_poly.type
_entity_poly.pdbx_seq_one_letter_code
_entity_poly.pdbx_strand_id
1 'polypeptide(L)'
;MYLKRIETIGFKSFADKTVVEFEQGVTAVVGPNGSGKSNISDSIRWVLGEQSAKSLRGGKMEDIIFAGTSTRKPLNFAEVTLVLDNSCKSLPLDFEEVSITRRVYRSGDSEYLINKQKVRLKDVVDLIMDTGIGHDSLSIISQDKVKAMVEAKVDERRVIIEEAAGVLKYKMRKKEATRKLDSTNDHLDRVQDIIYELEDQVEPLRKQAEKA
;
A
#
# COMPACT_ATOMS: atom_id res chain seq x y z
N MET A 1 -14.19 -10.53 -11.79
CA MET A 1 -12.86 -9.92 -11.61
C MET A 1 -11.89 -11.02 -11.23
N TYR A 2 -10.78 -11.15 -11.95
CA TYR A 2 -9.72 -12.12 -11.66
C TYR A 2 -8.37 -11.57 -12.14
N LEU A 3 -7.26 -12.15 -11.66
CA LEU A 3 -5.93 -11.85 -12.21
C LEU A 3 -5.83 -12.41 -13.64
N LYS A 4 -5.52 -11.59 -14.64
CA LYS A 4 -5.27 -12.06 -16.02
C LYS A 4 -3.79 -12.38 -16.23
N ARG A 5 -2.90 -11.47 -15.84
CA ARG A 5 -1.46 -11.68 -15.93
C ARG A 5 -0.69 -10.80 -14.96
N ILE A 6 0.53 -11.21 -14.67
CA ILE A 6 1.54 -10.39 -14.00
C ILE A 6 2.78 -10.31 -14.88
N GLU A 7 3.28 -9.08 -15.06
CA GLU A 7 4.51 -8.80 -15.78
C GLU A 7 5.53 -8.28 -14.77
N THR A 8 6.69 -8.93 -14.67
CA THR A 8 7.77 -8.55 -13.76
C THR A 8 9.06 -8.32 -14.53
N ILE A 9 9.82 -7.30 -14.14
CA ILE A 9 11.16 -7.02 -14.69
C ILE A 9 12.03 -6.41 -13.61
N GLY A 10 13.24 -6.92 -13.46
CA GLY A 10 14.18 -6.49 -12.42
C GLY A 10 13.71 -6.72 -10.98
N PHE A 11 12.63 -7.46 -10.75
CA PHE A 11 12.09 -7.73 -9.41
C PHE A 11 12.74 -8.99 -8.83
N LYS A 12 13.57 -8.83 -7.79
CA LYS A 12 14.27 -9.91 -7.10
C LYS A 12 14.96 -10.85 -8.07
N SER A 13 14.54 -12.12 -8.14
CA SER A 13 15.13 -13.12 -9.05
C SER A 13 14.77 -12.92 -10.53
N PHE A 14 13.79 -12.08 -10.85
CA PHE A 14 13.34 -11.84 -12.23
C PHE A 14 14.18 -10.76 -12.89
N ALA A 15 15.36 -11.15 -13.38
CA ALA A 15 16.23 -10.23 -14.11
C ALA A 15 15.65 -9.82 -15.48
N ASP A 16 15.10 -10.77 -16.23
CA ASP A 16 14.45 -10.50 -17.51
C ASP A 16 12.95 -10.28 -17.34
N LYS A 17 12.33 -9.65 -18.35
CA LYS A 17 10.88 -9.51 -18.40
C LYS A 17 10.24 -10.90 -18.38
N THR A 18 9.49 -11.17 -17.32
CA THR A 18 8.75 -12.41 -17.12
C THR A 18 7.26 -12.09 -17.12
N VAL A 19 6.49 -12.82 -17.92
CA VAL A 19 5.04 -12.68 -17.98
C VAL A 19 4.44 -14.00 -17.53
N VAL A 20 3.58 -13.95 -16.52
CA VAL A 20 2.81 -15.11 -16.04
C VAL A 20 1.34 -14.82 -16.28
N GLU A 21 0.72 -15.63 -17.13
CA GLU A 21 -0.71 -15.57 -17.40
C GLU A 21 -1.46 -16.48 -16.43
N PHE A 22 -2.63 -16.02 -16.00
CA PHE A 22 -3.50 -16.74 -15.09
C PHE A 22 -4.83 -17.01 -15.79
N GLU A 23 -5.27 -18.26 -15.68
CA GLU A 23 -6.59 -18.67 -16.13
C GLU A 23 -7.59 -18.60 -14.98
N GLN A 24 -8.88 -18.61 -15.33
CA GLN A 24 -9.93 -18.75 -14.33
C GLN A 24 -9.88 -20.16 -13.74
N GLY A 25 -9.81 -20.27 -12.41
CA GLY A 25 -9.74 -21.54 -11.71
C GLY A 25 -8.52 -21.60 -10.80
N VAL A 26 -7.72 -22.67 -10.94
CA VAL A 26 -6.58 -22.95 -10.07
C VAL A 26 -5.29 -22.93 -10.88
N THR A 27 -4.42 -21.95 -10.61
CA THR A 27 -3.07 -21.90 -11.15
C THR A 27 -2.06 -22.36 -10.10
N ALA A 28 -1.32 -23.43 -10.39
CA ALA A 28 -0.28 -23.94 -9.52
C ALA A 28 1.12 -23.47 -9.98
N VAL A 29 1.87 -22.84 -9.08
CA VAL A 29 3.25 -22.41 -9.33
C VAL A 29 4.22 -23.40 -8.68
N VAL A 30 4.96 -24.15 -9.48
CA VAL A 30 5.87 -25.21 -9.04
C VAL A 30 7.32 -24.98 -9.48
N GLY A 31 8.28 -25.68 -8.86
CA GLY A 31 9.71 -25.59 -9.18
C GLY A 31 10.62 -25.89 -7.99
N PRO A 32 11.95 -25.92 -8.16
CA PRO A 32 12.94 -26.22 -7.10
C PRO A 32 13.10 -25.10 -6.05
N ASN A 33 13.45 -25.41 -4.81
CA ASN A 33 13.68 -24.37 -3.78
C ASN A 33 14.71 -23.32 -4.26
N GLY A 34 14.44 -22.05 -3.98
CA GLY A 34 15.26 -20.93 -4.46
C GLY A 34 14.97 -20.47 -5.90
N SER A 35 14.10 -21.15 -6.66
CA SER A 35 13.77 -20.79 -8.06
C SER A 35 12.89 -19.53 -8.23
N GLY A 36 12.63 -18.77 -7.17
CA GLY A 36 11.84 -17.54 -7.25
C GLY A 36 10.31 -17.70 -7.22
N LYS A 37 9.77 -18.90 -6.97
CA LYS A 37 8.30 -19.12 -6.86
C LYS A 37 7.62 -18.13 -5.92
N SER A 38 8.14 -18.01 -4.72
CA SER A 38 7.57 -17.11 -3.71
C SER A 38 7.75 -15.64 -4.08
N ASN A 39 8.70 -15.29 -4.97
CA ASN A 39 8.84 -13.92 -5.46
C ASN A 39 7.67 -13.50 -6.35
N ILE A 40 6.91 -14.45 -6.93
CA ILE A 40 5.65 -14.14 -7.64
C ILE A 40 4.62 -13.61 -6.63
N SER A 41 4.42 -14.31 -5.50
CA SER A 41 3.52 -13.85 -4.44
C SER A 41 3.96 -12.49 -3.86
N ASP A 42 5.27 -12.30 -3.67
CA ASP A 42 5.81 -11.02 -3.19
C ASP A 42 5.57 -9.90 -4.21
N SER A 43 5.72 -10.17 -5.51
CA SER A 43 5.49 -9.18 -6.56
C SER A 43 4.02 -8.73 -6.61
N ILE A 44 3.08 -9.65 -6.40
CA ILE A 44 1.64 -9.33 -6.29
C ILE A 44 1.38 -8.47 -5.04
N ARG A 45 1.91 -8.83 -3.87
CA ARG A 45 1.77 -7.99 -2.66
C ARG A 45 2.36 -6.61 -2.84
N TRP A 46 3.53 -6.55 -3.47
CA TRP A 46 4.25 -5.31 -3.70
C TRP A 46 3.48 -4.36 -4.62
N VAL A 47 2.95 -4.84 -5.74
CA VAL A 47 2.19 -3.99 -6.68
C VAL A 47 0.83 -3.55 -6.11
N LEU A 48 0.22 -4.35 -5.22
CA LEU A 48 -1.02 -4.01 -4.51
C LEU A 48 -0.81 -3.02 -3.32
N GLY A 49 0.43 -2.57 -3.09
CA GLY A 49 0.71 -1.45 -2.18
C GLY A 49 1.45 -1.80 -0.89
N GLU A 50 1.94 -3.03 -0.72
CA GLU A 50 2.78 -3.40 0.43
C GLU A 50 4.04 -2.52 0.52
N GLN A 51 4.20 -1.79 1.63
CA GLN A 51 5.34 -0.89 1.84
C GLN A 51 6.44 -1.51 2.69
N SER A 52 6.13 -2.56 3.45
CA SER A 52 7.08 -3.18 4.36
C SER A 52 8.08 -4.04 3.59
N ALA A 53 9.32 -3.58 3.49
CA ALA A 53 10.43 -4.36 2.95
C ALA A 53 10.56 -5.72 3.68
N LYS A 54 10.33 -5.73 5.00
CA LYS A 54 10.33 -6.95 5.82
C LYS A 54 9.23 -7.94 5.42
N SER A 55 8.01 -7.45 5.16
CA SER A 55 6.89 -8.27 4.64
C SER A 55 7.27 -8.91 3.30
N LEU A 56 8.01 -8.17 2.49
CA LEU A 56 8.56 -8.63 1.22
C LEU A 56 9.90 -9.36 1.38
N ARG A 57 10.29 -9.84 2.57
CA ARG A 57 11.54 -10.60 2.78
C ARG A 57 12.80 -9.89 2.27
N GLY A 58 12.83 -8.56 2.38
CA GLY A 58 13.98 -7.69 2.11
C GLY A 58 14.34 -6.85 3.33
N GLY A 59 15.56 -6.30 3.35
CA GLY A 59 15.99 -5.38 4.41
C GLY A 59 15.58 -3.95 4.11
N LYS A 60 15.78 -3.52 2.86
CA LYS A 60 15.41 -2.20 2.35
C LYS A 60 14.59 -2.31 1.08
N MET A 61 14.04 -1.19 0.64
CA MET A 61 13.21 -1.14 -0.56
C MET A 61 14.02 -1.41 -1.83
N GLU A 62 15.29 -0.99 -1.84
CA GLU A 62 16.21 -1.21 -2.96
C GLU A 62 16.59 -2.68 -3.11
N ASP A 63 16.48 -3.50 -2.05
CA ASP A 63 16.75 -4.95 -2.09
C ASP A 63 15.73 -5.71 -2.94
N ILE A 64 14.63 -5.06 -3.32
CA ILE A 64 13.64 -5.60 -4.23
C ILE A 64 14.17 -5.60 -5.67
N ILE A 65 15.15 -4.74 -5.98
CA ILE A 65 15.77 -4.66 -7.30
C ILE A 65 16.77 -5.80 -7.46
N PHE A 66 16.76 -6.44 -8.63
CA PHE A 66 17.71 -7.50 -8.97
C PHE A 66 19.16 -7.05 -8.73
N ALA A 67 19.80 -7.71 -7.76
CA ALA A 67 21.14 -7.38 -7.28
C ALA A 67 22.27 -7.89 -8.19
N GLY A 68 21.94 -8.62 -9.26
CA GLY A 68 22.92 -9.27 -10.12
C GLY A 68 23.24 -10.71 -9.66
N THR A 69 23.91 -11.44 -10.54
CA THR A 69 24.50 -12.76 -10.27
C THR A 69 25.93 -12.77 -10.80
N SER A 70 26.64 -13.89 -10.66
CA SER A 70 27.97 -14.07 -11.27
C SER A 70 27.97 -13.90 -12.80
N THR A 71 26.82 -14.13 -13.44
CA THR A 71 26.68 -14.06 -14.90
C THR A 71 25.93 -12.82 -15.40
N ARG A 72 25.23 -12.09 -14.51
CA ARG A 72 24.38 -10.96 -14.90
C ARG A 72 24.60 -9.75 -14.02
N LYS A 73 24.68 -8.57 -14.66
CA LYS A 73 24.82 -7.30 -13.97
C LYS A 73 23.55 -6.95 -13.16
N PRO A 74 23.69 -6.23 -12.04
CA PRO A 74 22.55 -5.66 -11.34
C PRO A 74 21.75 -4.73 -12.25
N LEU A 75 20.44 -4.65 -12.00
CA LEU A 75 19.56 -3.69 -12.65
C LEU A 75 19.38 -2.45 -11.77
N ASN A 76 18.97 -1.34 -12.38
CA ASN A 76 18.78 -0.05 -11.70
C ASN A 76 17.33 0.22 -11.29
N PHE A 77 16.39 -0.62 -11.73
CA PHE A 77 14.99 -0.52 -11.38
C PHE A 77 14.34 -1.91 -11.31
N ALA A 78 13.23 -1.98 -10.59
CA ALA A 78 12.29 -3.08 -10.64
C ALA A 78 10.92 -2.53 -11.01
N GLU A 79 10.21 -3.26 -11.87
CA GLU A 79 8.83 -2.95 -12.24
C GLU A 79 7.98 -4.22 -12.19
N VAL A 80 6.79 -4.07 -11.65
CA VAL A 80 5.76 -5.11 -11.65
C VAL A 80 4.47 -4.47 -12.12
N THR A 81 3.86 -5.08 -13.13
CA THR A 81 2.54 -4.73 -13.63
C THR A 81 1.58 -5.89 -13.40
N LEU A 82 0.52 -5.64 -12.66
CA LEU A 82 -0.58 -6.56 -12.45
C LEU A 82 -1.74 -6.17 -13.35
N VAL A 83 -2.29 -7.14 -14.06
CA VAL A 83 -3.42 -6.93 -14.97
C VAL A 83 -4.62 -7.70 -14.46
N LEU A 84 -5.71 -6.98 -14.24
CA LEU A 84 -6.96 -7.47 -13.68
C LEU A 84 -8.07 -7.40 -14.73
N ASP A 85 -8.86 -8.46 -14.81
CA ASP A 85 -10.13 -8.42 -15.54
C ASP A 85 -11.17 -7.65 -14.72
N ASN A 86 -11.76 -6.62 -15.32
CA ASN A 86 -12.78 -5.77 -14.72
C ASN A 86 -14.10 -5.77 -15.52
N SER A 87 -14.37 -6.84 -16.26
CA SER A 87 -15.62 -7.01 -17.03
C SER A 87 -16.90 -6.85 -16.18
N CYS A 88 -16.85 -7.29 -14.91
CA CYS A 88 -17.93 -7.16 -13.95
C CYS A 88 -17.98 -5.82 -13.19
N LYS A 89 -17.15 -4.84 -13.57
CA LYS A 89 -17.07 -3.50 -12.94
C LYS A 89 -16.93 -3.51 -11.42
N SER A 90 -16.15 -4.47 -10.89
CA SER A 90 -15.85 -4.52 -9.46
C SER A 90 -14.90 -3.40 -9.03
N LEU A 91 -14.03 -2.96 -9.93
CA LEU A 91 -13.24 -1.75 -9.76
C LEU A 91 -14.04 -0.55 -10.32
N PRO A 92 -14.06 0.60 -9.62
CA PRO A 92 -14.76 1.81 -10.02
C PRO A 92 -14.03 2.55 -11.17
N LEU A 93 -13.75 1.84 -12.25
CA LEU A 93 -13.07 2.32 -13.45
C LEU A 93 -13.82 1.85 -14.70
N ASP A 94 -13.99 2.74 -15.68
CA ASP A 94 -14.67 2.46 -16.95
C ASP A 94 -13.75 1.73 -17.95
N PHE A 95 -13.02 0.72 -17.48
CA PHE A 95 -12.16 -0.12 -18.29
C PHE A 95 -12.47 -1.59 -18.02
N GLU A 96 -12.51 -2.39 -19.09
CA GLU A 96 -12.66 -3.86 -18.99
C GLU A 96 -11.40 -4.55 -18.48
N GLU A 97 -10.22 -3.95 -18.70
CA GLU A 97 -8.94 -4.40 -18.19
C GLU A 97 -8.27 -3.26 -17.43
N VAL A 98 -7.84 -3.53 -16.20
CA VAL A 98 -7.15 -2.56 -15.34
C VAL A 98 -5.74 -3.06 -15.10
N SER A 99 -4.75 -2.26 -15.47
CA SER A 99 -3.35 -2.50 -15.14
C SER A 99 -2.90 -1.61 -13.98
N ILE A 100 -2.29 -2.22 -12.97
CA ILE A 100 -1.67 -1.55 -11.84
C ILE A 100 -0.17 -1.82 -11.94
N THR A 101 0.62 -0.76 -12.07
CA THR A 101 2.07 -0.85 -12.18
C THR A 101 2.73 -0.16 -11.00
N ARG A 102 3.73 -0.82 -10.42
CA ARG A 102 4.63 -0.22 -9.45
C ARG A 102 6.06 -0.35 -9.95
N ARG A 103 6.81 0.74 -9.87
CA ARG A 103 8.23 0.80 -10.22
C ARG A 103 9.02 1.39 -9.06
N VAL A 104 10.21 0.87 -8.81
CA VAL A 104 11.19 1.45 -7.88
C VAL A 104 12.54 1.55 -8.57
N TYR A 105 13.24 2.65 -8.33
CA TYR A 105 14.59 2.89 -8.83
C TYR A 105 15.61 2.79 -7.68
N ARG A 106 16.87 2.52 -8.01
CA ARG A 106 17.97 2.52 -7.02
C ARG A 106 18.18 3.89 -6.33
N SER A 107 17.68 4.98 -6.91
CA SER A 107 17.64 6.30 -6.26
C SER A 107 16.71 6.35 -5.04
N GLY A 108 15.84 5.35 -4.85
CA GLY A 108 14.77 5.33 -3.85
C GLY A 108 13.44 5.82 -4.39
N ASP A 109 13.42 6.42 -5.59
CA ASP A 109 12.20 6.90 -6.21
C ASP A 109 11.26 5.74 -6.53
N SER A 110 9.96 5.95 -6.25
CA SER A 110 8.91 4.99 -6.55
C SER A 110 7.84 5.64 -7.42
N GLU A 111 7.40 4.92 -8.45
CA GLU A 111 6.32 5.35 -9.35
C GLU A 111 5.17 4.35 -9.28
N TYR A 112 3.94 4.87 -9.27
CA TYR A 112 2.72 4.08 -9.30
C TYR A 112 1.92 4.51 -10.52
N LEU A 113 1.40 3.54 -11.26
CA LEU A 113 0.59 3.79 -12.43
C LEU A 113 -0.66 2.93 -12.41
N ILE A 114 -1.78 3.51 -12.83
CA ILE A 114 -3.00 2.78 -13.16
C ILE A 114 -3.29 3.05 -14.63
N ASN A 115 -3.41 2.01 -15.45
CA ASN A 115 -3.58 2.13 -16.90
C ASN A 115 -2.56 3.09 -17.55
N LYS A 116 -1.29 3.00 -17.13
CA LYS A 116 -0.17 3.86 -17.55
C LYS A 116 -0.27 5.34 -17.14
N GLN A 117 -1.29 5.75 -16.39
CA GLN A 117 -1.39 7.09 -15.82
C GLN A 117 -0.72 7.12 -14.45
N LYS A 118 0.10 8.14 -14.18
CA LYS A 118 0.77 8.30 -12.88
C LYS A 118 -0.24 8.63 -11.80
N VAL A 119 -0.17 7.89 -10.70
CA VAL A 119 -1.04 8.05 -9.53
C VAL A 119 -0.21 7.98 -8.24
N ARG A 120 -0.82 8.23 -7.09
CA ARG A 120 -0.17 8.03 -5.79
C ARG A 120 -0.44 6.61 -5.31
N LEU A 121 0.39 6.12 -4.40
CA LEU A 121 0.14 4.86 -3.70
C LEU A 121 -1.25 4.83 -3.03
N LYS A 122 -1.67 5.96 -2.43
CA LYS A 122 -2.99 6.06 -1.80
C LYS A 122 -4.11 5.74 -2.79
N ASP A 123 -4.00 6.22 -4.03
CA ASP A 123 -5.00 5.99 -5.06
C ASP A 123 -5.07 4.50 -5.45
N VAL A 124 -3.92 3.80 -5.48
CA VAL A 124 -3.87 2.33 -5.70
C VAL A 124 -4.51 1.57 -4.54
N VAL A 125 -4.17 1.92 -3.30
CA VAL A 125 -4.71 1.25 -2.10
C VAL A 125 -6.22 1.47 -2.00
N ASP A 126 -6.69 2.69 -2.21
CA ASP A 126 -8.12 3.04 -2.16
C ASP A 126 -8.91 2.30 -3.25
N LEU A 127 -8.32 2.16 -4.46
CA LEU A 127 -8.94 1.42 -5.57
C LEU A 127 -9.19 -0.06 -5.23
N ILE A 128 -8.23 -0.71 -4.54
CA ILE A 128 -8.28 -2.15 -4.23
C ILE A 128 -9.02 -2.41 -2.90
N MET A 129 -9.12 -1.43 -2.01
CA MET A 129 -9.76 -1.57 -0.70
C MET A 129 -11.21 -2.07 -0.81
N ASP A 130 -11.94 -1.58 -1.82
CA ASP A 130 -13.34 -1.92 -2.03
C ASP A 130 -13.54 -3.30 -2.68
N THR A 131 -12.49 -3.89 -3.25
CA THR A 131 -12.57 -5.21 -3.89
C THR A 131 -12.23 -6.37 -2.96
N GLY A 132 -11.76 -6.08 -1.74
CA GLY A 132 -11.31 -7.11 -0.80
C GLY A 132 -9.97 -7.77 -1.18
N ILE A 133 -9.20 -7.19 -2.12
CA ILE A 133 -7.88 -7.68 -2.56
C ILE A 133 -6.73 -6.82 -1.97
N GLY A 134 -6.98 -6.08 -0.88
CA GLY A 134 -5.97 -5.22 -0.25
C GLY A 134 -4.74 -5.97 0.25
N HIS A 135 -3.63 -5.26 0.50
CA HIS A 135 -2.38 -5.87 1.00
C HIS A 135 -2.55 -6.70 2.30
N ASP A 136 -3.49 -6.30 3.17
CA ASP A 136 -3.82 -7.04 4.39
C ASP A 136 -4.85 -8.15 4.17
N SER A 137 -5.57 -8.14 3.05
CA SER A 137 -6.70 -9.04 2.79
C SER A 137 -6.32 -10.52 2.81
N LEU A 138 -7.34 -11.35 3.08
CA LEU A 138 -7.28 -12.80 2.98
C LEU A 138 -7.01 -13.31 1.55
N SER A 139 -6.90 -12.42 0.57
CA SER A 139 -6.56 -12.79 -0.82
C SER A 139 -5.15 -13.35 -0.97
N ILE A 140 -4.22 -13.01 -0.06
CA ILE A 140 -2.84 -13.52 -0.08
C ILE A 140 -2.49 -14.11 1.28
N ILE A 141 -2.45 -15.45 1.33
CA ILE A 141 -2.11 -16.21 2.53
C ILE A 141 -0.70 -16.78 2.36
N SER A 142 0.25 -16.26 3.14
CA SER A 142 1.57 -16.87 3.29
C SER A 142 1.59 -17.91 4.40
N GLN A 143 2.62 -18.76 4.38
CA GLN A 143 2.88 -19.72 5.45
C GLN A 143 2.93 -19.05 6.84
N ASP A 144 3.58 -17.88 6.94
CA ASP A 144 3.66 -17.12 8.19
C ASP A 144 2.28 -16.62 8.65
N LYS A 145 1.40 -16.21 7.73
CA LYS A 145 0.03 -15.80 8.07
C LYS A 145 -0.76 -16.98 8.66
N VAL A 146 -0.63 -18.19 8.11
CA VAL A 146 -1.32 -19.38 8.66
C VAL A 146 -0.90 -19.63 10.10
N LYS A 147 0.42 -19.62 10.37
CA LYS A 147 0.94 -19.79 11.73
C LYS A 147 0.45 -18.67 12.66
N ALA A 148 0.52 -17.43 12.21
CA ALA A 148 0.06 -16.28 12.97
C ALA A 148 -1.44 -16.37 13.30
N MET A 149 -2.29 -16.87 12.40
CA MET A 149 -3.72 -17.04 12.67
C MET A 149 -4.00 -18.06 13.78
N VAL A 150 -3.24 -19.16 13.81
CA VAL A 150 -3.38 -20.21 14.83
C VAL A 150 -2.90 -19.69 16.20
N GLU A 151 -1.78 -18.98 16.23
CA GLU A 151 -1.16 -18.44 17.44
C GLU A 151 -1.75 -17.09 17.89
N ALA A 152 -2.61 -16.48 17.08
CA ALA A 152 -3.14 -15.13 17.30
C ALA A 152 -3.87 -15.00 18.64
N LYS A 153 -3.57 -13.90 19.34
CA LYS A 153 -4.34 -13.48 20.52
C LYS A 153 -5.74 -13.04 20.13
N VAL A 154 -6.63 -12.91 21.11
CA VAL A 154 -8.04 -12.54 20.90
C VAL A 154 -8.16 -11.24 20.08
N ASP A 155 -7.36 -10.22 20.39
CA ASP A 155 -7.39 -8.93 19.68
C ASP A 155 -6.92 -9.05 18.22
N GLU A 156 -5.87 -9.84 17.96
CA GLU A 156 -5.34 -10.07 16.61
C GLU A 156 -6.33 -10.90 15.78
N ARG A 157 -6.93 -11.92 16.38
CA ARG A 157 -7.97 -12.74 15.75
C ARG A 157 -9.21 -11.92 15.41
N ARG A 158 -9.58 -10.96 16.27
CA ARG A 158 -10.68 -10.04 15.99
C ARG A 158 -10.42 -9.21 14.74
N VAL A 159 -9.19 -8.72 14.52
CA VAL A 159 -8.85 -7.95 13.32
C VAL A 159 -9.06 -8.78 12.05
N ILE A 160 -8.66 -10.06 12.06
CA ILE A 160 -8.87 -10.98 10.94
C ILE A 160 -10.38 -11.17 10.64
N ILE A 161 -11.21 -11.28 11.69
CA ILE A 161 -12.67 -11.41 11.54
C ILE A 161 -13.27 -10.11 11.01
N GLU A 162 -12.85 -8.96 11.52
CA GLU A 162 -13.30 -7.64 11.06
C GLU A 162 -12.96 -7.40 9.58
N GLU A 163 -11.81 -7.90 9.13
CA GLU A 163 -11.43 -7.89 7.73
C GLU A 163 -12.33 -8.78 6.87
N ALA A 164 -12.58 -10.01 7.29
CA ALA A 164 -13.52 -10.92 6.61
C ALA A 164 -14.95 -10.36 6.56
N ALA A 165 -15.35 -9.60 7.59
CA ALA A 165 -16.64 -8.93 7.65
C ALA A 165 -16.71 -7.64 6.79
N GLY A 166 -15.61 -7.21 6.18
CA GLY A 166 -15.57 -6.01 5.33
C GLY A 166 -15.74 -4.70 6.11
N VAL A 167 -15.57 -4.69 7.44
CA VAL A 167 -15.76 -3.48 8.25
C VAL A 167 -14.54 -2.56 8.29
N LEU A 168 -13.41 -3.02 7.72
CA LEU A 168 -12.12 -2.32 7.76
C LEU A 168 -12.19 -0.92 7.14
N LYS A 169 -12.89 -0.76 6.01
CA LYS A 169 -13.12 0.55 5.36
C LYS A 169 -13.74 1.56 6.32
N TYR A 170 -14.81 1.17 7.00
CA TYR A 170 -15.50 2.04 7.95
C TYR A 170 -14.63 2.37 9.15
N LYS A 171 -13.85 1.41 9.63
CA LYS A 171 -12.90 1.60 10.73
C LYS A 171 -11.78 2.59 10.36
N MET A 172 -11.23 2.48 9.16
CA MET A 172 -10.21 3.43 8.66
C MET A 172 -10.80 4.84 8.49
N ARG A 173 -11.99 4.97 7.89
CA ARG A 173 -12.68 6.27 7.75
C ARG A 173 -12.98 6.91 9.10
N LYS A 174 -13.44 6.11 10.08
CA LYS A 174 -13.66 6.59 11.46
C LYS A 174 -12.36 7.10 12.07
N LYS A 175 -11.27 6.34 11.96
CA LYS A 175 -9.96 6.74 12.49
C LYS A 175 -9.42 8.03 11.86
N GLU A 176 -9.58 8.19 10.54
CA GLU A 176 -9.20 9.41 9.84
C GLU A 176 -10.04 10.61 10.27
N ALA A 177 -11.36 10.43 10.39
CA ALA A 177 -12.27 11.47 10.88
C ALA A 177 -11.94 11.90 12.32
N THR A 178 -11.71 10.95 13.23
CA THR A 178 -11.31 11.24 14.61
C THR A 178 -9.99 12.01 14.66
N ARG A 179 -8.95 11.56 13.93
CA ARG A 179 -7.68 12.29 13.84
C ARG A 179 -7.85 13.72 13.33
N LYS A 180 -8.74 13.93 12.37
CA LYS A 180 -9.01 15.27 11.82
C LYS A 180 -9.73 16.16 12.84
N LEU A 181 -10.64 15.60 13.63
CA LEU A 181 -11.28 16.31 14.73
C LEU A 181 -10.26 16.70 15.81
N ASP A 182 -9.42 15.76 16.23
CA ASP A 182 -8.39 16.00 17.24
C ASP A 182 -7.45 17.13 16.79
N SER A 183 -6.93 17.06 15.56
CA SER A 183 -6.09 18.12 14.99
C SER A 183 -6.80 19.47 14.86
N THR A 184 -8.12 19.47 14.64
CA THR A 184 -8.89 20.72 14.55
C THR A 184 -9.07 21.35 15.93
N ASN A 185 -9.29 20.53 16.96
CA ASN A 185 -9.34 21.01 18.35
C ASN A 185 -7.98 21.57 18.77
N ASP A 186 -6.87 20.86 18.48
CA ASP A 186 -5.53 21.37 18.78
C ASP A 186 -5.25 22.74 18.13
N HIS A 187 -5.74 22.95 16.90
CA HIS A 187 -5.65 24.25 16.24
C HIS A 187 -6.53 25.32 16.89
N LEU A 188 -7.73 24.95 17.34
CA LEU A 188 -8.63 25.87 18.03
C LEU A 188 -8.04 26.32 19.37
N ASP A 189 -7.52 25.38 20.15
CA ASP A 189 -6.88 25.66 21.44
C ASP A 189 -5.71 26.64 21.26
N ARG A 190 -4.85 26.41 20.25
CA ARG A 190 -3.77 27.34 19.91
C ARG A 190 -4.24 28.73 19.51
N VAL A 191 -5.38 28.85 18.83
CA VAL A 191 -5.95 30.16 18.47
C VAL A 191 -6.51 30.84 19.72
N GLN A 192 -7.15 30.09 20.62
CA GLN A 192 -7.65 30.62 21.89
C GLN A 192 -6.52 31.13 22.78
N ASP A 193 -5.39 30.43 22.84
CA ASP A 193 -4.19 30.89 23.56
C ASP A 193 -3.70 32.26 23.05
N ILE A 194 -3.65 32.45 21.73
CA ILE A 194 -3.24 33.72 21.11
C ILE A 194 -4.25 34.84 21.41
N ILE A 195 -5.55 34.54 21.35
CA ILE A 195 -6.60 35.52 21.68
C ILE A 195 -6.47 35.96 23.13
N TYR A 196 -6.29 35.02 24.06
CA TYR A 196 -6.13 35.30 25.48
C TYR A 196 -4.89 36.18 25.73
N GLU A 197 -3.76 35.88 25.08
CA GLU A 197 -2.54 36.67 25.19
C GLU A 197 -2.73 38.12 24.66
N LEU A 198 -3.45 38.28 23.54
CA LEU A 198 -3.74 39.60 22.97
C LEU A 198 -4.70 40.41 23.86
N GLU A 199 -5.74 39.79 24.41
CA GLU A 199 -6.67 40.46 25.33
C GLU A 199 -5.96 41.02 26.57
N ASP A 200 -5.01 40.27 27.13
CA ASP A 200 -4.17 40.73 28.25
C ASP A 200 -3.26 41.92 27.86
N GLN A 201 -2.88 42.05 26.59
CA GLN A 201 -2.05 43.16 26.09
C GLN A 201 -2.86 44.43 25.75
N VAL A 202 -4.15 44.29 25.41
CA VAL A 202 -5.00 45.42 24.99
C VAL A 202 -5.13 46.47 26.09
N GLU A 203 -5.35 46.05 27.33
CA GLU A 203 -5.68 46.98 28.42
C GLU A 203 -4.47 47.82 28.93
N PRO A 204 -3.26 47.26 29.03
CA PRO A 204 -2.03 48.04 29.19
C PRO A 204 -1.81 49.05 28.06
N LEU A 205 -2.01 48.66 26.80
CA LEU A 205 -1.81 49.52 25.64
C LEU A 205 -2.82 50.68 25.62
N ARG A 206 -4.09 50.41 25.99
CA ARG A 206 -5.13 51.45 26.11
C ARG A 206 -4.76 52.53 27.13
N LYS A 207 -4.27 52.12 28.31
CA LYS A 207 -3.80 53.06 29.35
C LYS A 207 -2.57 53.86 28.93
N GLN A 208 -1.70 53.31 28.08
CA GLN A 208 -0.56 54.05 27.54
C GLN A 208 -1.01 55.10 26.52
N ALA A 209 -1.99 54.77 25.66
CA ALA A 209 -2.54 55.70 24.69
C ALA A 209 -3.29 56.89 25.34
N GLU A 210 -4.05 56.66 26.42
CA GLU A 210 -4.76 57.73 27.15
C GLU A 210 -3.82 58.71 27.89
N LYS A 211 -2.57 58.32 28.13
CA LYS A 211 -1.55 59.16 28.80
C LYS A 211 -0.69 59.98 27.82
N ALA A 212 -0.77 59.70 26.53
CA ALA A 212 -0.04 60.40 25.47
C ALA A 212 -0.87 61.57 24.91
#